data_AF-A0AAD3G0G5-F1
#
_entry.id   AF-A0AAD3G0G5-F1
#
_cell.length_a   1.000
_cell.length_b   1.000
_cell.length_c   1.000
_cell.angle_alpha   90.00
_cell.angle_beta   90.00
_cell.angle_gamma   90.00
#
_symmetry.space_group_name_H-M   'P 1'
#
loop_
_entity.id
_entity.type
_entity.pdbx_description
1 polymer ?
#
loop_
_entity_poly.entity_id
_entity_poly.type
_entity_poly.pdbx_seq_one_letter_code
_entity_poly.pdbx_strand_id
1 'polypeptide(L)'
;MATVNQLRTAVKLEPRPQPEAKPAPQPGLTKTSDEELSCWRITLDRLDAATFDAALAAHREALIAEWKRDHNHRAGESVPPLPGTLEAFIRLIETGWDAEAHRRPHGHHTTVVVHLDAAQRVAGLHLGPLLSDAERRYLTCDATC
;
A
#
# COMPACT_ATOMS: atom_id res chain seq x y z
N MET A 1 -22.07 15.61 -60.17
CA MET A 1 -22.52 14.80 -59.02
C MET A 1 -21.44 13.77 -58.72
N ALA A 2 -20.84 13.80 -57.52
CA ALA A 2 -19.78 12.84 -57.16
C ALA A 2 -20.41 11.50 -56.77
N THR A 3 -19.87 10.39 -57.29
CA THR A 3 -20.36 9.05 -56.96
C THR A 3 -19.88 8.63 -55.57
N VAL A 4 -20.69 7.83 -54.87
CA VAL A 4 -20.40 7.34 -53.49
C VAL A 4 -19.01 6.72 -53.35
N ASN A 5 -18.50 6.07 -54.40
CA ASN A 5 -17.13 5.54 -54.42
C ASN A 5 -16.05 6.62 -54.36
N GLN A 6 -16.25 7.80 -54.96
CA GLN A 6 -15.30 8.92 -54.88
C GLN A 6 -15.25 9.49 -53.46
N LEU A 7 -16.40 9.59 -52.78
CA LEU A 7 -16.48 10.01 -51.38
C LEU A 7 -15.78 8.99 -50.45
N ARG A 8 -15.98 7.69 -50.68
CA ARG A 8 -15.36 6.64 -49.86
C ARG A 8 -13.84 6.56 -50.01
N THR A 9 -13.33 6.88 -51.20
CA THR A 9 -11.88 6.99 -51.45
C THR A 9 -11.31 8.27 -50.82
N ALA A 10 -12.02 9.39 -50.89
CA ALA A 10 -11.59 10.66 -50.29
C ALA A 10 -11.42 10.53 -48.77
N VAL A 11 -12.38 9.93 -48.05
CA VAL A 11 -12.31 9.69 -46.60
C VAL A 11 -11.15 8.77 -46.21
N LYS A 12 -10.74 7.86 -47.10
CA LYS A 12 -9.63 6.93 -46.84
C LYS A 12 -8.25 7.58 -47.04
N LEU A 13 -8.20 8.72 -47.74
CA LEU A 13 -7.01 9.53 -47.98
C LEU A 13 -6.86 10.67 -46.95
N GLU A 14 -7.87 10.90 -46.11
CA GLU A 14 -7.76 11.85 -45.01
C GLU A 14 -6.69 11.36 -44.02
N PRO A 15 -5.66 12.18 -43.71
CA PRO A 15 -4.70 11.85 -42.67
C PRO A 15 -5.46 11.64 -41.37
N ARG A 16 -5.32 10.45 -40.77
CA ARG A 16 -5.94 10.16 -39.48
C ARG A 16 -5.51 11.27 -38.50
N PRO A 17 -6.47 11.97 -37.85
CA PRO A 17 -6.13 13.02 -36.91
C PRO A 17 -5.16 12.45 -35.87
N GLN A 18 -4.05 13.15 -35.65
CA GLN A 18 -3.08 12.74 -34.65
C GLN A 18 -3.82 12.59 -33.31
N PRO A 19 -3.64 11.46 -32.61
CA PRO A 19 -4.24 11.30 -31.30
C PRO A 19 -3.82 12.49 -30.44
N GLU A 20 -4.79 13.11 -29.76
CA GLU A 20 -4.53 14.24 -28.87
C GLU A 20 -3.36 13.92 -27.95
N ALA A 21 -2.45 14.90 -27.79
CA ALA A 21 -1.29 14.75 -26.94
C ALA A 21 -1.76 14.28 -25.56
N LYS A 22 -1.26 13.12 -25.11
CA LYS A 22 -1.60 12.61 -23.77
C LYS A 22 -1.31 13.71 -22.75
N PRO A 23 -2.23 13.97 -21.80
CA PRO A 23 -1.97 14.87 -20.70
C PRO A 23 -0.63 14.54 -20.04
N ALA A 24 0.13 15.56 -19.67
CA ALA A 24 1.37 15.35 -18.93
C ALA A 24 1.10 14.48 -17.68
N PRO A 25 1.98 13.53 -17.34
CA PRO A 25 1.78 12.67 -16.18
C PRO A 25 1.62 13.54 -14.92
N GLN A 26 0.48 13.41 -14.27
CA GLN A 26 0.17 14.13 -13.03
C GLN A 26 0.56 13.27 -11.83
N PRO A 27 1.03 13.88 -10.73
CA PRO A 27 1.18 13.17 -9.46
C PRO A 27 -0.12 12.49 -9.06
N GLY A 28 -0.04 11.27 -8.52
CA GLY A 28 -1.23 10.50 -8.20
C GLY A 28 -0.92 9.16 -7.55
N LEU A 29 -1.91 8.62 -6.85
CA LEU A 29 -1.86 7.31 -6.20
C LEU A 29 -3.06 6.50 -6.67
N THR A 30 -2.79 5.38 -7.34
CA THR A 30 -3.83 4.46 -7.81
C THR A 30 -3.69 3.12 -7.12
N LYS A 31 -4.81 2.51 -6.72
CA LYS A 31 -4.90 1.17 -6.17
C LYS A 31 -5.67 0.26 -7.13
N THR A 32 -5.17 -0.93 -7.35
CA THR A 32 -5.89 -2.02 -8.02
C THR A 32 -5.80 -3.26 -7.12
N SER A 33 -6.93 -3.93 -6.89
CA SER A 33 -7.00 -5.11 -6.03
C SER A 33 -7.66 -6.27 -6.75
N ASP A 34 -7.21 -7.48 -6.45
CA ASP A 34 -7.87 -8.75 -6.76
C ASP A 34 -8.17 -9.51 -5.44
N GLU A 35 -8.48 -10.81 -5.52
CA GLU A 35 -8.80 -11.64 -4.35
C GLU A 35 -7.60 -11.93 -3.44
N GLU A 36 -6.37 -11.82 -3.96
CA GLU A 36 -5.14 -12.21 -3.24
C GLU A 36 -4.27 -11.01 -2.88
N LEU A 37 -4.23 -9.97 -3.73
CA LEU A 37 -3.27 -8.89 -3.65
C LEU A 37 -3.89 -7.52 -3.89
N SER A 38 -3.23 -6.50 -3.31
CA SER A 38 -3.49 -5.10 -3.60
C SER A 38 -2.23 -4.44 -4.15
N CYS A 39 -2.30 -3.97 -5.37
CA CYS A 39 -1.23 -3.26 -6.06
C CYS A 39 -1.45 -1.75 -5.97
N TRP A 40 -0.43 -1.03 -5.52
CA TRP A 40 -0.41 0.43 -5.48
C TRP A 40 0.59 0.96 -6.50
N ARG A 41 0.21 2.02 -7.21
CA ARG A 41 1.10 2.79 -8.08
C ARG A 41 1.07 4.24 -7.66
N ILE A 42 2.25 4.78 -7.35
CA ILE A 42 2.45 6.18 -7.00
C ILE A 42 3.22 6.88 -8.12
N THR A 43 2.78 8.08 -8.47
CA THR A 43 3.48 9.02 -9.36
C THR A 43 3.72 10.27 -8.52
N LEU A 44 4.98 10.67 -8.39
CA LEU A 44 5.41 11.80 -7.59
C LEU A 44 6.03 12.86 -8.50
N ASP A 45 5.96 14.13 -8.08
CA ASP A 45 6.83 15.14 -8.66
C ASP A 45 8.28 14.92 -8.22
N ARG A 46 9.20 15.73 -8.74
CA ARG A 46 10.64 15.54 -8.51
C ARG A 46 11.03 15.72 -7.04
N LEU A 47 10.42 16.66 -6.33
CA LEU A 47 10.81 16.98 -4.96
C LEU A 47 10.24 15.93 -3.99
N ASP A 48 8.99 15.54 -4.20
CA ASP A 48 8.36 14.47 -3.43
C ASP A 48 9.05 13.12 -3.68
N ALA A 49 9.43 12.82 -4.93
CA ALA A 49 10.21 11.63 -5.27
C ALA A 49 11.56 11.61 -4.55
N ALA A 50 12.29 12.73 -4.53
CA ALA A 50 13.56 12.81 -3.83
C ALA A 50 13.41 12.60 -2.31
N THR A 51 12.33 13.13 -1.73
CA THR A 51 12.01 12.94 -0.31
C THR A 51 11.69 11.48 -0.02
N PHE A 52 10.87 10.85 -0.87
CA PHE A 52 10.51 9.45 -0.77
C PHE A 52 11.73 8.52 -0.89
N ASP A 53 12.57 8.74 -1.90
CA ASP A 53 13.79 7.95 -2.13
C ASP A 53 14.76 8.07 -0.95
N ALA A 54 14.94 9.28 -0.41
CA ALA A 54 15.81 9.51 0.74
C ALA A 54 15.29 8.79 2.00
N ALA A 55 13.98 8.86 2.27
CA ALA A 55 13.37 8.16 3.39
C ALA A 55 13.54 6.64 3.25
N LEU A 56 13.23 6.10 2.07
CA LEU A 56 13.33 4.67 1.79
C LEU A 56 14.78 4.16 1.90
N ALA A 57 15.74 4.94 1.41
CA ALA A 57 17.16 4.63 1.56
C ALA A 57 17.59 4.60 3.04
N ALA A 58 17.22 5.61 3.83
CA ALA A 58 17.55 5.69 5.24
C ALA A 58 17.00 4.49 6.05
N HIS A 59 15.73 4.12 5.83
CA HIS A 59 15.13 2.97 6.49
C HIS A 59 15.77 1.64 6.06
N ARG A 60 16.15 1.51 4.78
CA ARG A 60 16.86 0.33 4.28
C ARG A 60 18.25 0.20 4.90
N GLU A 61 19.01 1.29 4.98
CA GLU A 61 20.33 1.30 5.61
C GLU A 61 20.26 0.95 7.09
N ALA A 62 19.26 1.47 7.82
CA ALA A 62 19.01 1.11 9.20
C ALA A 62 18.71 -0.39 9.37
N LEU A 63 17.84 -0.96 8.50
CA LEU A 63 17.53 -2.40 8.51
C LEU A 63 18.77 -3.26 8.22
N ILE A 64 19.59 -2.86 7.25
CA ILE A 64 20.84 -3.56 6.93
C ILE A 64 21.81 -3.49 8.13
N ALA A 65 21.90 -2.35 8.80
CA ALA A 65 22.76 -2.19 9.97
C ALA A 65 22.30 -3.05 11.15
N GLU A 66 20.99 -3.15 11.39
CA GLU A 66 20.38 -4.07 12.37
C GLU A 66 20.66 -5.52 12.02
N TRP A 67 20.36 -5.92 10.78
CA TRP A 67 20.60 -7.28 10.30
C TRP A 67 22.07 -7.68 10.49
N LYS A 68 23.03 -6.80 10.13
CA LYS A 68 24.45 -7.07 10.34
C LYS A 68 24.79 -7.25 11.81
N ARG A 69 24.27 -6.38 12.69
CA ARG A 69 24.51 -6.48 14.14
C ARG A 69 24.01 -7.81 14.70
N ASP A 70 22.82 -8.24 14.30
CA ASP A 70 22.18 -9.44 14.84
C ASP A 70 22.81 -10.75 14.32
N HIS A 71 23.44 -10.70 13.15
CA HIS A 71 23.95 -11.89 12.45
C HIS A 71 25.48 -11.98 12.35
N ASN A 72 26.24 -10.96 12.76
CA ASN A 72 27.70 -10.97 12.74
C ASN A 72 28.34 -12.08 13.61
N HIS A 73 27.59 -12.68 14.54
CA HIS A 73 28.09 -13.70 15.47
C HIS A 73 27.48 -15.11 15.27
N ARG A 74 26.58 -15.28 14.28
CA ARG A 74 25.87 -16.55 14.04
C ARG A 74 26.57 -17.38 12.97
N ALA A 75 27.66 -18.05 13.35
CA ALA A 75 28.28 -19.05 12.48
C ALA A 75 27.51 -20.38 12.59
N GLY A 76 26.71 -20.73 11.57
CA GLY A 76 26.12 -22.07 11.42
C GLY A 76 24.59 -22.15 11.40
N GLU A 77 23.87 -21.05 11.64
CA GLU A 77 22.41 -21.00 11.48
C GLU A 77 22.01 -20.45 10.11
N SER A 78 20.84 -20.87 9.59
CA SER A 78 20.26 -20.30 8.37
C SER A 78 20.01 -18.81 8.57
N VAL A 79 20.92 -17.99 8.06
CA VAL A 79 20.83 -16.53 8.16
C VAL A 79 19.67 -16.05 7.27
N PRO A 80 18.71 -15.25 7.79
CA PRO A 80 17.64 -14.68 6.99
C PRO A 80 18.23 -13.80 5.86
N PRO A 81 17.56 -13.68 4.71
CA PRO A 81 18.03 -12.84 3.61
C PRO A 81 18.15 -11.37 4.06
N LEU A 82 19.04 -10.64 3.39
CA LEU A 82 19.22 -9.21 3.64
C LEU A 82 17.90 -8.45 3.34
N PRO A 83 17.48 -7.50 4.20
CA PRO A 83 16.27 -6.72 3.97
C PRO A 83 16.32 -5.93 2.65
N GLY A 84 15.20 -5.93 1.93
CA GLY A 84 15.04 -5.27 0.64
C GLY A 84 14.29 -3.94 0.73
N THR A 85 13.87 -3.47 -0.43
CA THR A 85 13.13 -2.20 -0.57
C THR A 85 11.71 -2.29 -0.02
N LEU A 86 11.05 -3.45 -0.15
CA LEU A 86 9.70 -3.65 0.37
C LEU A 86 9.70 -3.56 1.90
N GLU A 87 10.64 -4.23 2.55
CA GLU A 87 10.79 -4.22 4.01
C GLU A 87 11.10 -2.81 4.52
N ALA A 88 11.94 -2.05 3.79
CA ALA A 88 12.21 -0.65 4.11
C ALA A 88 10.95 0.23 3.99
N PHE A 89 10.11 -0.01 2.98
CA PHE A 89 8.86 0.72 2.78
C PHE A 89 7.83 0.39 3.89
N ILE A 90 7.71 -0.88 4.28
CA ILE A 90 6.85 -1.28 5.41
C ILE A 90 7.33 -0.62 6.71
N ARG A 91 8.64 -0.65 7.00
CA ARG A 91 9.22 0.01 8.18
C ARG A 91 8.96 1.52 8.18
N LEU A 92 9.03 2.17 7.03
CA LEU A 92 8.69 3.60 6.90
C LEU A 92 7.24 3.87 7.31
N ILE A 93 6.29 3.03 6.87
CA ILE A 93 4.87 3.13 7.26
C ILE A 93 4.70 2.93 8.77
N GLU A 94 5.29 1.87 9.32
CA GLU A 94 5.21 1.54 10.75
C GLU A 94 5.79 2.66 11.63
N THR A 95 6.94 3.21 11.24
CA THR A 95 7.57 4.34 11.96
C THR A 95 6.68 5.59 11.94
N GLY A 96 6.01 5.84 10.81
CA GLY A 96 5.03 6.93 10.70
C GLY A 96 3.83 6.74 11.64
N TRP A 97 3.36 5.49 11.78
CA TRP A 97 2.31 5.15 12.73
C TRP A 97 2.72 5.31 14.18
N ASP A 98 3.92 4.86 14.56
CA ASP A 98 4.45 5.06 15.90
C ASP A 98 4.53 6.55 16.23
N ALA A 99 5.00 7.38 15.29
CA ALA A 99 5.06 8.82 15.46
C ALA A 99 3.66 9.47 15.56
N GLU A 100 2.64 8.93 14.89
CA GLU A 100 1.26 9.41 15.03
C GLU A 100 0.62 8.94 16.34
N ALA A 101 0.86 7.69 16.78
CA ALA A 101 0.36 7.16 18.04
C ALA A 101 0.89 7.96 19.25
N HIS A 102 2.17 8.37 19.21
CA HIS A 102 2.74 9.27 20.21
C HIS A 102 2.06 10.65 20.22
N ARG A 103 1.62 11.15 19.06
CA ARG A 103 0.93 12.46 18.95
C ARG A 103 -0.57 12.38 19.23
N ARG A 104 -1.19 11.25 18.92
CA ARG A 104 -2.62 10.96 19.05
C ARG A 104 -2.81 9.53 19.56
N PRO A 105 -2.82 9.32 20.88
CA PRO A 105 -2.94 7.99 21.49
C PRO A 105 -4.21 7.21 21.11
N HIS A 106 -5.21 7.88 20.55
CA HIS A 106 -6.48 7.30 20.10
C HIS A 106 -6.66 7.35 18.57
N GLY A 107 -5.57 7.47 17.80
CA GLY A 107 -5.60 7.37 16.34
C GLY A 107 -5.94 5.95 15.85
N HIS A 108 -6.65 5.85 14.73
CA HIS A 108 -7.33 4.65 14.20
C HIS A 108 -6.47 3.39 13.93
N HIS A 109 -5.17 3.36 14.22
CA HIS A 109 -4.29 2.20 13.94
C HIS A 109 -4.46 1.04 14.95
N THR A 110 -4.93 1.31 16.17
CA THR A 110 -5.01 0.29 17.26
C THR A 110 -6.28 0.36 18.11
N THR A 111 -7.36 0.98 17.62
CA THR A 111 -8.60 1.02 18.40
C THR A 111 -9.45 -0.21 18.15
N VAL A 112 -9.42 -1.14 19.10
CA VAL A 112 -10.41 -2.21 19.26
C VAL A 112 -11.33 -1.81 20.42
N VAL A 113 -12.63 -1.69 20.16
CA VAL A 113 -13.61 -1.43 21.24
C VAL A 113 -14.24 -2.75 21.64
N VAL A 114 -13.98 -3.19 22.87
CA VAL A 114 -14.65 -4.35 23.48
C VAL A 114 -15.76 -3.84 24.39
N HIS A 115 -17.00 -4.18 24.07
CA HIS A 115 -18.13 -4.02 24.99
C HIS A 115 -18.25 -5.29 25.83
N LEU A 116 -18.08 -5.18 27.15
CA LEU A 116 -18.27 -6.29 28.08
C LEU A 116 -19.45 -5.98 29.01
N ASP A 117 -20.51 -6.78 28.93
CA ASP A 117 -21.59 -6.79 29.91
C ASP A 117 -21.37 -7.96 30.88
N ALA A 118 -20.92 -7.65 32.09
CA ALA A 118 -20.66 -8.65 33.12
C ALA A 118 -21.93 -9.27 33.71
N ALA A 119 -23.08 -8.58 33.65
CA ALA A 119 -24.36 -9.09 34.15
C ALA A 119 -25.00 -10.04 33.14
N GLN A 120 -24.91 -9.72 31.84
CA GLN A 120 -25.43 -10.54 30.76
C GLN A 120 -24.42 -11.60 30.27
N ARG A 121 -23.15 -11.53 30.71
CA ARG A 121 -22.02 -12.34 30.22
C ARG A 121 -21.83 -12.27 28.71
N VAL A 122 -22.06 -11.09 28.12
CA VAL A 122 -21.91 -10.86 26.68
C VAL A 122 -20.67 -10.01 26.43
N ALA A 123 -19.87 -10.42 25.46
CA ALA A 123 -18.77 -9.62 24.92
C ALA A 123 -19.05 -9.28 23.45
N GLY A 124 -19.06 -7.99 23.10
CA GLY A 124 -19.14 -7.51 21.73
C GLY A 124 -17.82 -6.89 21.31
N LEU A 125 -17.28 -7.31 20.16
CA LEU A 125 -16.03 -6.79 19.61
C LEU A 125 -16.33 -5.87 18.42
N HIS A 126 -15.96 -4.60 18.51
CA HIS A 126 -15.95 -3.69 17.36
C HIS A 126 -14.55 -3.65 16.77
N LEU A 127 -14.41 -4.36 15.65
CA LEU A 127 -13.19 -4.36 14.84
C LEU A 127 -13.23 -3.17 13.87
N GLY A 128 -12.13 -2.42 13.81
CA GLY A 128 -12.02 -1.24 12.94
C GLY A 128 -12.29 -1.53 11.45
N PRO A 129 -12.49 -0.47 10.62
CA PRO A 129 -12.89 -0.63 9.22
C PRO A 129 -11.81 -1.23 8.31
N LEU A 130 -10.59 -1.40 8.81
CA LEU A 130 -9.44 -1.87 8.03
C LEU A 130 -9.38 -3.39 7.88
N LEU A 131 -10.19 -4.15 8.64
CA LEU A 131 -10.21 -5.60 8.58
C LEU A 131 -11.37 -6.07 7.70
N SER A 132 -11.07 -6.86 6.68
CA SER A 132 -12.05 -7.60 5.89
C SER A 132 -12.79 -8.64 6.75
N ASP A 133 -13.97 -9.08 6.30
CA ASP A 133 -14.74 -10.10 7.02
C ASP A 133 -13.99 -11.44 7.13
N ALA A 134 -13.01 -11.71 6.25
CA ALA A 134 -12.11 -12.85 6.37
C ALA A 134 -11.11 -12.66 7.52
N GLU A 135 -10.44 -11.51 7.60
CA GLU A 135 -9.47 -11.19 8.67
C GLU A 135 -10.15 -11.09 10.05
N ARG A 136 -11.40 -10.60 10.10
CA ARG A 136 -12.19 -10.56 11.34
C ARG A 136 -12.43 -11.94 11.93
N ARG A 137 -12.74 -12.94 11.09
CA ARG A 137 -12.97 -14.32 11.51
C ARG A 137 -11.73 -14.98 12.12
N TYR A 138 -10.53 -14.60 11.66
CA TYR A 138 -9.26 -15.07 12.22
C TYR A 138 -8.95 -14.49 13.61
N LEU A 139 -9.39 -13.26 13.90
CA LEU A 139 -9.17 -12.62 15.20
C LEU A 139 -10.18 -13.09 16.26
N THR A 140 -11.37 -13.49 15.84
CA THR A 140 -12.47 -13.87 16.74
C THR A 140 -12.54 -15.36 17.04
N CYS A 141 -11.48 -16.15 16.76
CA CYS A 141 -11.40 -17.61 16.97
C CYS A 141 -12.47 -18.13 17.94
N ASP A 142 -13.60 -18.59 17.41
CA ASP A 142 -14.75 -19.13 18.13
C ASP A 142 -15.03 -18.54 19.54
N ALA A 143 -15.39 -17.26 19.60
CA ALA A 143 -16.21 -16.77 20.72
C ALA A 143 -17.71 -17.01 20.46
N THR A 144 -18.07 -18.19 19.98
CA THR A 144 -19.44 -18.73 20.10
C THR A 144 -19.53 -19.48 21.42
N CYS A 145 -20.04 -18.80 22.43
CA CYS A 145 -20.73 -19.43 23.56
C CYS A 145 -22.19 -18.98 23.54
#